data_AF-A0A819PE40-F1
#
_entry.id   AF-A0A819PE40-F1
#
_cell.length_a   1.000
_cell.length_b   1.000
_cell.length_c   1.000
_cell.angle_alpha   90.00
_cell.angle_beta   90.00
_cell.angle_gamma   90.00
#
_symmetry.space_group_name_H-M   'P 1'
#
loop_
_entity.id
_entity.type
_entity.pdbx_description
1 polymer ?
#
loop_
_entity_poly.entity_id
_entity_poly.type
_entity_poly.pdbx_seq_one_letter_code
_entity_poly.pdbx_strand_id
1 'polypeptide(L)' 'MIQPDIFTIHYNADLWGPEDPNVFIPERHAVKHHPAAWIPFGPGPRNCVGMRFALMELKMCLIELL' A
#
# COMPACT_ATOMS: atom_id res chain seq x y z
N MET A 1 1.76 6.41 -23.42
CA MET A 1 2.33 5.69 -22.26
C MET A 1 1.28 5.74 -21.17
N ILE A 2 0.74 4.61 -20.73
CA ILE A 2 -0.28 4.57 -19.65
C ILE A 2 0.46 4.28 -18.36
N GLN A 3 0.39 5.19 -17.39
CA GLN A 3 0.93 4.98 -16.05
C GLN A 3 -0.23 5.00 -15.06
N PRO A 4 -0.36 4.00 -14.18
CA PRO A 4 -1.34 4.08 -13.11
C PRO A 4 -0.90 5.17 -12.13
N ASP A 5 -1.81 6.09 -11.81
CA ASP A 5 -1.59 7.07 -10.76
C ASP A 5 -1.81 6.41 -9.39
N ILE A 6 -0.70 5.95 -8.82
CA ILE A 6 -0.68 5.24 -7.54
C ILE A 6 -1.12 6.18 -6.39
N PHE A 7 -0.76 7.46 -6.47
CA PHE A 7 -1.04 8.41 -5.40
C PHE A 7 -2.55 8.63 -5.27
N THR A 8 -3.23 8.92 -6.38
CA THR A 8 -4.69 9.08 -6.34
C THR A 8 -5.39 7.83 -5.84
N ILE A 9 -4.94 6.62 -6.20
CA ILE A 9 -5.54 5.37 -5.70
C ILE A 9 -5.38 5.23 -4.17
N HIS A 10 -4.21 5.55 -3.62
CA HIS A 10 -3.93 5.42 -2.19
C HIS A 10 -4.64 6.46 -1.33
N TYR A 11 -4.97 7.61 -1.91
CA TYR A 11 -5.66 8.71 -1.23
C TYR A 11 -7.13 8.89 -1.67
N ASN A 12 -7.71 7.91 -2.38
CA ASN A 12 -9.11 7.96 -2.80
C ASN A 12 -10.06 7.58 -1.65
N ALA A 13 -10.88 8.53 -1.19
CA ALA A 13 -11.89 8.30 -0.15
C ALA A 13 -12.90 7.19 -0.51
N ASP A 14 -13.28 7.04 -1.79
CA ASP A 14 -14.22 6.00 -2.23
C ASP A 14 -13.67 4.58 -2.03
N LEU A 15 -12.34 4.42 -2.05
CA LEU A 15 -11.68 3.12 -1.86
C LEU A 15 -11.33 2.84 -0.40
N TRP A 16 -11.06 3.89 0.37
CA TRP A 16 -10.46 3.78 1.72
C TRP A 16 -11.44 4.10 2.86
N GLY A 17 -12.70 4.38 2.54
CA GLY A 17 -13.79 4.55 3.49
C GLY A 17 -14.09 6.02 3.82
N PRO A 18 -15.03 6.27 4.75
CA PRO A 18 -15.47 7.63 5.08
C PRO A 18 -14.44 8.45 5.85
N GLU A 19 -13.42 7.79 6.41
CA GLU A 19 -12.32 8.44 7.14
C GLU A 19 -11.31 9.06 6.16
N ASP A 20 -10.73 10.20 6.55
CA ASP A 20 -9.78 10.95 5.73
C ASP A 20 -8.58 10.06 5.33
N PRO A 21 -8.34 9.84 4.01
CA PRO A 21 -7.21 9.05 3.52
C PRO A 21 -5.83 9.58 3.92
N ASN A 22 -5.73 10.85 4.30
CA ASN A 22 -4.47 11.49 4.71
C ASN A 22 -4.09 11.19 6.17
N VAL A 23 -4.98 10.60 6.95
CA VAL A 23 -4.72 10.24 8.34
C VAL A 23 -4.16 8.82 8.42
N PHE A 24 -3.11 8.64 9.21
CA PHE A 24 -2.53 7.32 9.44
C PHE A 24 -3.40 6.49 10.39
N ILE A 25 -4.14 5.53 9.84
CA ILE A 25 -5.05 4.63 10.57
C ILE A 25 -4.70 3.17 10.19
N PRO A 26 -3.78 2.52 10.93
CA PRO A 26 -3.34 1.14 10.65
C PRO A 26 -4.49 0.12 10.59
N GLU A 27 -5.48 0.30 11.45
CA GLU A 27 -6.63 -0.57 11.62
C GLU A 27 -7.46 -0.67 10.34
N ARG A 28 -7.38 0.32 9.44
CA ARG A 28 -8.07 0.30 8.15
C ARG A 28 -7.65 -0.91 7.31
N HIS A 29 -6.45 -1.45 7.49
CA HIS A 29 -5.97 -2.61 6.76
C HIS A 29 -6.52 -3.94 7.30
N ALA A 30 -7.27 -3.94 8.41
CA ALA A 30 -7.89 -5.14 8.97
C ALA A 30 -9.14 -5.59 8.19
N VAL A 31 -9.74 -4.71 7.38
CA VAL A 31 -10.88 -5.04 6.51
C VAL A 31 -10.43 -5.37 5.10
N LYS A 32 -11.27 -6.13 4.37
CA LYS A 32 -10.97 -6.53 2.99
C LYS A 32 -11.24 -5.37 2.02
N HIS A 33 -10.20 -4.89 1.36
CA HIS A 33 -10.28 -3.86 0.31
C HIS A 33 -10.34 -4.47 -1.10
N HIS A 34 -10.64 -3.62 -2.09
CA HIS A 34 -10.43 -4.00 -3.49
C HIS A 34 -8.95 -4.36 -3.74
N PRO A 35 -8.62 -5.45 -4.46
CA PRO A 35 -7.23 -5.91 -4.62
C PRO A 35 -6.27 -4.88 -5.23
N ALA A 36 -6.80 -3.94 -6.02
CA ALA A 36 -6.04 -2.87 -6.64
C ALA A 36 -6.02 -1.56 -5.83
N ALA A 37 -6.68 -1.49 -4.67
CA ALA A 37 -6.67 -0.29 -3.82
C ALA A 37 -5.28 -0.05 -3.18
N TRP A 38 -4.51 -1.12 -2.94
CA TRP A 38 -3.18 -1.05 -2.35
C TRP A 38 -2.12 -1.75 -3.21
N ILE A 39 -1.50 -0.99 -4.11
CA ILE A 39 -0.45 -1.45 -5.02
C ILE A 39 0.86 -0.64 -4.90
N PRO A 40 1.46 -0.50 -3.70
CA PRO A 40 2.65 0.34 -3.48
C PRO A 40 3.89 -0.13 -4.25
N PHE A 41 3.95 -1.42 -4.59
CA PHE A 41 5.01 -2.03 -5.38
C PHE A 41 4.58 -2.32 -6.82
N GLY A 42 3.43 -1.79 -7.25
CA GLY A 42 2.80 -2.12 -8.52
C GLY A 42 2.15 -3.52 -8.56
N PRO A 43 1.22 -3.76 -9.49
CA PRO A 43 0.63 -5.08 -9.73
C PRO A 43 1.17 -5.79 -10.98
N GLY A 44 0.90 -7.09 -11.10
CA GLY A 44 1.14 -7.87 -12.32
C GLY A 44 2.62 -8.23 -12.57
N PRO A 45 2.98 -8.64 -13.80
CA PRO A 45 4.31 -9.17 -14.13
C PRO A 45 5.43 -8.12 -14.11
N ARG A 46 5.08 -6.84 -13.95
CA ARG A 46 6.01 -5.70 -13.89
C ARG A 46 5.99 -5.03 -12.52
N ASN A 47 5.56 -5.75 -11.49
CA ASN A 47 5.69 -5.27 -10.11
C ASN A 47 7.17 -5.15 -9.70
N CYS A 48 7.42 -4.50 -8.57
CA CYS A 48 8.76 -4.32 -8.04
C CYS A 48 9.41 -5.68 -7.78
N VAL A 49 10.51 -5.96 -8.50
CA VAL A 49 11.31 -7.18 -8.33
C VAL A 49 11.85 -7.33 -6.90
N GLY A 50 12.10 -6.20 -6.23
CA GLY A 50 12.60 -6.14 -4.85
C GLY A 50 11.52 -6.18 -3.77
N MET A 51 10.23 -6.28 -4.10
CA MET A 51 9.13 -6.17 -3.12
C MET A 51 9.31 -7.10 -1.90
N ARG A 52 9.67 -8.36 -2.14
CA ARG A 52 9.83 -9.35 -1.06
C ARG A 52 11.01 -9.02 -0.16
N PHE A 53 12.10 -8.54 -0.75
CA PHE A 53 13.30 -8.14 -0.03
C PHE A 53 13.03 -6.88 0.82
N ALA A 54 12.45 -5.83 0.20
CA ALA A 54 12.09 -4.60 0.90
C ALA A 54 11.15 -4.85 2.09
N LEU A 55 10.14 -5.72 1.94
CA LEU A 55 9.24 -6.06 3.04
C LEU A 55 9.93 -6.84 4.16
N MET A 56 10.91 -7.68 3.85
CA MET A 56 11.72 -8.37 4.86
C MET A 56 12.58 -7.37 5.63
N GLU A 57 13.30 -6.50 4.92
CA GLU A 57 14.13 -5.48 5.54
C GLU A 57 13.32 -4.53 6.42
N LEU A 58 12.17 -4.04 5.94
CA LEU A 58 11.27 -3.18 6.72
C LEU A 58 10.82 -3.86 8.02
N LYS A 59 10.44 -5.15 7.95
CA LYS A 59 10.02 -5.90 9.14
C LYS A 59 11.17 -6.08 10.13
N MET A 60 12.36 -6.48 9.65
CA MET A 60 13.53 -6.65 10.53
C MET A 60 13.96 -5.33 11.17
N CYS A 61 13.95 -4.24 10.39
CA CYS A 61 14.28 -2.90 10.87
C CYS A 61 13.29 -2.44 11.96
N LEU A 62 11.98 -2.63 11.75
CA LEU A 62 10.98 -2.28 12.75
C LEU A 62 11.10 -3.11 14.04
N ILE A 63 11.46 -4.39 13.94
CA ILE A 63 11.68 -5.26 15.12
C ILE A 63 12.91 -4.83 15.90
N GLU A 64 13.98 -4.40 15.25
CA GLU A 64 15.20 -3.94 15.92
C GLU A 64 15.03 -2.55 16.57
N LEU A 65 14.20 -1.69 15.96
CA LEU A 65 14.00 -0.31 16.41
C LEU A 65 13.00 -0.20 17.59
N LEU A 66 12.04 -1.11 17.69
CA LEU A 66 10.93 -1.09 18.67
C LEU A 66 11.21 -2.02 19.85
#